data_AF-A0A6L6R7F0-F1
#
_entry.id   AF-A0A6L6R7F0-F1
#
_cell.length_a   1.000
_cell.length_b   1.000
_cell.length_c   1.000
_cell.angle_alpha   90.00
_cell.angle_beta   90.00
_cell.angle_gamma   90.00
#
_symmetry.space_group_name_H-M   'P 1'
#
loop_
_entity.id
_entity.type
_entity.pdbx_description
1 polymer ?
#
loop_
_entity_poly.entity_id
_entity_poly.type
_entity_poly.pdbx_seq_one_letter_code
_entity_poly.pdbx_strand_id
1 'polypeptide(L)'
;PGPDEPEAVWWAMESMDGQSHLLPTGPDTTPDTHAHDWDRSGKANVDRAVALVAERGMDFIVLDQTRPDIGLSVVKVLVPGMRHFWPRFAPGRLYDVPVELGWLERPLTEAELNATPIFW
;
A
#
# COMPACT_ATOMS: atom_id res chain seq x y z
N PRO A 1 3.19 11.17 27.86
CA PRO A 1 3.31 9.84 27.24
C PRO A 1 4.42 9.04 27.92
N GLY A 2 4.10 7.85 28.43
CA GLY A 2 5.09 6.92 28.96
C GLY A 2 5.93 6.31 27.83
N PRO A 3 7.11 5.75 28.12
CA PRO A 3 7.98 5.12 27.12
C PRO A 3 7.37 3.85 26.47
N ASP A 4 6.28 3.33 27.01
CA ASP A 4 5.58 2.12 26.52
C ASP A 4 4.46 2.41 25.49
N GLU A 5 4.25 3.68 25.13
CA GLU A 5 3.23 4.12 24.14
C GLU A 5 3.92 4.81 22.95
N PRO A 6 4.55 4.05 22.04
CA PRO A 6 5.35 4.62 20.96
C PRO A 6 4.54 5.52 20.03
N GLU A 7 3.24 5.25 19.81
CA GLU A 7 2.37 6.14 19.03
C GLU A 7 2.17 7.51 19.70
N ALA A 8 2.00 7.55 21.03
CA ALA A 8 1.76 8.79 21.77
C ALA A 8 3.02 9.65 21.85
N VAL A 9 4.20 9.01 21.89
CA VAL A 9 5.49 9.69 21.74
C VAL A 9 5.61 10.26 20.33
N TRP A 10 5.33 9.46 19.29
CA TRP A 10 5.39 9.89 17.89
C TRP A 10 4.51 11.13 17.62
N TRP A 11 3.22 11.08 17.99
CA TRP A 11 2.29 12.20 17.78
C TRP A 11 2.72 13.49 18.49
N ALA A 12 3.36 13.39 19.66
CA ALA A 12 3.74 14.55 20.45
C ALA A 12 5.08 15.17 20.02
N MET A 13 5.99 14.36 19.46
CA MET A 13 7.40 14.73 19.29
C MET A 13 7.81 14.92 17.83
N GLU A 14 7.15 14.26 16.89
CA GLU A 14 7.57 14.29 15.50
C GLU A 14 7.07 15.52 14.76
N SER A 15 7.81 15.88 13.73
CA SER A 15 7.46 16.96 12.81
C SER A 15 7.84 16.57 11.39
N MET A 16 7.32 17.32 10.41
CA MET A 16 7.66 17.08 9.00
C MET A 16 9.15 17.33 8.71
N ASP A 17 9.86 18.11 9.53
CA ASP A 17 11.28 18.42 9.33
C ASP A 17 12.17 17.16 9.39
N GLY A 18 11.81 16.18 10.24
CA GLY A 18 12.50 14.90 10.34
C GLY A 18 12.02 13.84 9.34
N GLN A 19 10.92 14.11 8.63
CA GLN A 19 10.19 13.14 7.81
C GLN A 19 9.92 13.70 6.42
N SER A 20 10.98 14.07 5.70
CA SER A 20 10.89 14.71 4.38
C SER A 20 10.07 13.92 3.35
N HIS A 21 9.97 12.60 3.51
CA HIS A 21 9.14 11.73 2.67
C HIS A 21 7.63 11.93 2.84
N LEU A 22 7.18 12.66 3.86
CA LEU A 22 5.79 13.07 4.05
C LEU A 22 5.43 14.33 3.24
N LEU A 23 6.44 15.07 2.79
CA LEU A 23 6.25 16.26 1.98
C LEU A 23 6.21 15.88 0.50
N PRO A 24 5.36 16.53 -0.31
CA PRO A 24 5.31 16.26 -1.73
C PRO A 24 6.64 16.60 -2.39
N THR A 25 7.05 15.75 -3.33
CA THR A 25 8.16 16.04 -4.24
C THR A 25 7.61 16.08 -5.66
N GLY A 26 8.00 17.11 -6.43
CA GLY A 26 7.50 17.30 -7.79
C GLY A 26 6.32 18.27 -7.90
N PRO A 27 5.71 18.37 -9.09
CA PRO A 27 4.61 19.29 -9.34
C PRO A 27 3.30 18.81 -8.71
N ASP A 28 2.40 19.76 -8.46
CA ASP A 28 1.03 19.43 -8.03
C ASP A 28 0.34 18.55 -9.07
N THR A 29 -0.31 17.48 -8.60
CA THR A 29 -1.08 16.54 -9.43
C THR A 29 -2.56 16.63 -9.12
N THR A 30 -3.39 16.51 -10.13
CA THR A 30 -4.84 16.31 -10.02
C THR A 30 -5.21 14.87 -10.40
N PRO A 31 -6.44 14.39 -10.12
CA PRO A 31 -6.90 13.10 -10.62
C PRO A 31 -6.73 12.92 -12.14
N ASP A 32 -6.83 14.00 -12.92
CA ASP A 32 -6.66 14.01 -14.38
C ASP A 32 -5.20 13.92 -14.82
N THR A 33 -4.25 14.12 -13.91
CA THR A 33 -2.80 14.01 -14.19
C THR A 33 -2.40 12.56 -14.45
N HIS A 34 -3.17 11.61 -13.92
CA HIS A 34 -2.92 10.18 -14.09
C HIS A 34 -3.96 9.58 -15.04
N ALA A 35 -3.48 8.98 -16.12
CA ALA A 35 -4.32 8.22 -17.03
C ALA A 35 -5.08 7.14 -16.24
N HIS A 36 -6.38 7.08 -16.47
CA HIS A 36 -7.25 6.12 -15.82
C HIS A 36 -8.24 5.53 -16.81
N ASP A 37 -8.52 4.24 -16.67
CA ASP A 37 -9.50 3.50 -17.49
C ASP A 37 -10.59 2.89 -16.58
N TRP A 38 -11.04 3.65 -15.58
CA TRP A 38 -12.21 3.25 -14.79
C TRP A 38 -13.48 3.82 -15.45
N ASP A 39 -14.55 3.05 -15.37
CA ASP A 39 -15.87 3.47 -15.82
C ASP A 39 -16.90 3.33 -14.68
N ARG A 40 -18.19 3.57 -14.97
CA ARG A 40 -19.26 3.51 -13.95
C ARG A 40 -19.67 2.08 -13.57
N SER A 41 -19.18 1.07 -14.28
CA SER A 41 -19.40 -0.34 -13.98
C SER A 41 -18.39 -0.84 -12.97
N GLY A 42 -18.83 -1.00 -11.72
CA GLY A 42 -18.00 -1.61 -10.67
C GLY A 42 -17.47 -2.99 -11.07
N LYS A 43 -18.28 -3.81 -11.78
CA LYS A 43 -17.82 -5.11 -12.28
C LYS A 43 -16.68 -4.97 -13.28
N ALA A 44 -16.80 -4.08 -14.26
CA ALA A 44 -15.76 -3.89 -15.27
C ALA A 44 -14.45 -3.38 -14.64
N ASN A 45 -14.55 -2.51 -13.63
CA ASN A 45 -13.38 -2.05 -12.87
C ASN A 45 -12.70 -3.18 -12.09
N VAL A 46 -13.48 -4.09 -11.48
CA VAL A 46 -12.93 -5.28 -10.80
C VAL A 46 -12.29 -6.24 -11.80
N ASP A 47 -12.93 -6.51 -12.94
CA ASP A 47 -12.37 -7.38 -13.99
C ASP A 47 -11.02 -6.84 -14.49
N ARG A 48 -10.89 -5.52 -14.67
CA ARG A 48 -9.62 -4.85 -15.00
C ARG A 48 -8.55 -5.04 -13.92
N ALA A 49 -8.92 -4.91 -12.65
CA ALA A 49 -7.98 -5.12 -11.54
C ALA A 49 -7.49 -6.58 -11.49
N VAL A 50 -8.37 -7.56 -11.74
CA VAL A 50 -8.00 -8.98 -11.83
C VAL A 50 -7.02 -9.21 -12.99
N ALA A 51 -7.29 -8.65 -14.17
CA ALA A 51 -6.40 -8.75 -15.33
C ALA A 51 -5.02 -8.14 -15.03
N LEU A 52 -4.98 -6.93 -14.44
CA LEU A 52 -3.73 -6.26 -14.07
C LEU A 52 -2.91 -7.08 -13.07
N VAL A 53 -3.54 -7.68 -12.07
CA VAL A 53 -2.86 -8.53 -11.08
C VAL A 53 -2.29 -9.79 -11.75
N ALA A 54 -3.04 -10.41 -12.67
CA ALA A 54 -2.60 -11.58 -13.43
C ALA A 54 -1.43 -11.24 -14.39
N GLU A 55 -1.46 -10.09 -15.06
CA GLU A 55 -0.36 -9.60 -15.91
C GLU A 55 0.95 -9.41 -15.14
N ARG A 56 0.86 -9.15 -13.83
CA ARG A 56 2.01 -9.06 -12.93
C ARG A 56 2.39 -10.39 -12.28
N GLY A 57 1.82 -11.51 -12.76
CA GLY A 57 2.14 -12.86 -12.30
C GLY A 57 1.68 -13.16 -10.87
N MET A 58 0.66 -12.48 -10.37
CA MET A 58 0.11 -12.66 -9.03
C MET A 58 -1.30 -13.26 -9.08
N ASP A 59 -1.67 -14.00 -8.04
CA ASP A 59 -3.01 -14.55 -7.88
C ASP A 59 -3.97 -13.53 -7.28
N PHE A 60 -5.22 -13.49 -7.77
CA PHE A 60 -6.31 -12.69 -7.20
C PHE A 60 -7.35 -13.61 -6.56
N ILE A 61 -7.32 -13.74 -5.24
CA ILE A 61 -8.15 -14.68 -4.49
C ILE A 61 -9.25 -13.92 -3.76
N VAL A 62 -10.49 -14.37 -3.90
CA VAL A 62 -11.66 -13.78 -3.22
C VAL A 62 -12.28 -14.80 -2.28
N LEU A 63 -12.40 -14.43 -1.01
CA LEU A 63 -13.17 -15.17 -0.01
C LEU A 63 -14.48 -14.42 0.25
N ASP A 64 -15.60 -15.07 -0.07
CA ASP A 64 -16.92 -14.57 0.33
C ASP A 64 -17.13 -14.82 1.83
N GLN A 65 -17.37 -13.73 2.56
CA GLN A 65 -17.63 -13.71 3.99
C GLN A 65 -19.06 -13.21 4.30
N THR A 66 -19.93 -13.18 3.30
CA THR A 66 -21.32 -12.76 3.42
C THR A 66 -22.04 -13.65 4.43
N ARG A 67 -22.59 -13.01 5.45
CA ARG A 67 -23.41 -13.65 6.47
C ARG A 67 -24.88 -13.66 6.04
N PRO A 68 -25.52 -14.83 5.85
CA PRO A 68 -26.89 -14.91 5.35
C PRO A 68 -27.92 -14.16 6.21
N ASP A 69 -27.69 -14.08 7.52
CA ASP A 69 -28.54 -13.40 8.48
C ASP A 69 -28.39 -11.87 8.47
N ILE A 70 -27.29 -11.34 7.92
CA ILE A 70 -27.03 -9.90 7.79
C ILE A 70 -27.45 -9.41 6.39
N GLY A 71 -27.21 -10.21 5.36
CA GLY A 71 -27.56 -9.89 3.97
C GLY A 71 -26.66 -8.83 3.29
N LEU A 72 -25.73 -8.21 4.02
CA LEU A 72 -24.71 -7.33 3.45
C LEU A 72 -23.54 -8.15 2.88
N SER A 73 -23.24 -7.96 1.59
CA SER A 73 -22.11 -8.64 0.95
C SER A 73 -20.78 -8.19 1.54
N VAL A 74 -19.96 -9.15 1.98
CA VAL A 74 -18.62 -8.91 2.53
C VAL A 74 -17.65 -9.87 1.86
N VAL A 75 -16.54 -9.37 1.34
CA VAL A 75 -15.48 -10.21 0.77
C VAL A 75 -14.12 -9.82 1.33
N LYS A 76 -13.22 -10.81 1.41
CA LYS A 76 -11.80 -10.58 1.63
C LYS A 76 -11.04 -10.92 0.35
N VAL A 77 -10.38 -9.92 -0.23
CA VAL A 77 -9.47 -10.10 -1.35
C VAL A 77 -8.07 -10.34 -0.83
N LEU A 78 -7.39 -11.36 -1.37
CA LEU A 78 -5.99 -11.64 -1.09
C LEU A 78 -5.22 -11.69 -2.41
N VAL A 79 -4.08 -10.99 -2.43
CA VAL A 79 -3.11 -11.04 -3.53
C VAL A 79 -1.74 -11.39 -2.93
N PRO A 80 -1.36 -12.67 -2.87
CA PRO A 80 -0.07 -13.09 -2.34
C PRO A 80 1.09 -12.35 -3.02
N GLY A 81 2.01 -11.82 -2.22
CA GLY A 81 3.13 -11.00 -2.69
C GLY A 81 2.91 -9.49 -2.59
N MET A 82 1.65 -9.00 -2.60
CA MET A 82 1.38 -7.59 -2.28
C MET A 82 1.79 -7.26 -0.84
N ARG A 83 2.23 -6.00 -0.63
CA ARG A 83 2.81 -5.57 0.65
C ARG A 83 1.75 -4.88 1.50
N HIS A 84 1.61 -5.34 2.73
CA HIS A 84 0.94 -4.57 3.77
C HIS A 84 1.85 -3.43 4.21
N PHE A 85 1.27 -2.34 4.67
CA PHE A 85 2.03 -1.18 5.19
C PHE A 85 2.59 -1.40 6.60
N TRP A 86 2.33 -2.56 7.21
CA TRP A 86 2.92 -2.94 8.51
C TRP A 86 4.34 -3.47 8.30
N PRO A 87 5.23 -3.41 9.31
CA PRO A 87 6.64 -3.78 9.20
C PRO A 87 6.82 -5.30 8.96
N ARG A 88 6.67 -5.71 7.70
CA ARG A 88 6.89 -7.07 7.20
C ARG A 88 7.94 -7.00 6.11
N PHE A 89 9.19 -7.25 6.50
CA PHE A 89 10.38 -6.97 5.70
C PHE A 89 10.91 -8.17 4.92
N ALA A 90 10.10 -9.21 4.70
CA ALA A 90 10.50 -10.35 3.88
C ALA A 90 10.88 -9.90 2.45
N PRO A 91 11.79 -10.58 1.74
CA PRO A 91 12.15 -10.25 0.35
C PRO A 91 10.94 -10.14 -0.61
N GLY A 92 11.14 -9.51 -1.76
CA GLY A 92 10.14 -9.36 -2.82
C GLY A 92 9.77 -7.89 -3.07
N ARG A 93 8.50 -7.65 -3.44
CA ARG A 93 8.00 -6.35 -3.95
C ARG A 93 8.37 -5.11 -3.12
N LEU A 94 8.60 -5.23 -1.81
CA LEU A 94 9.04 -4.11 -0.97
C LEU A 94 10.40 -3.54 -1.41
N TYR A 95 11.27 -4.41 -1.91
CA TYR A 95 12.64 -4.07 -2.34
C TYR A 95 12.76 -3.94 -3.86
N ASP A 96 12.04 -4.79 -4.60
CA ASP A 96 12.21 -4.91 -6.06
C ASP A 96 11.47 -3.79 -6.83
N VAL A 97 10.23 -3.47 -6.43
CA VAL A 97 9.36 -2.54 -7.17
C VAL A 97 9.92 -1.10 -7.24
N PRO A 98 10.49 -0.52 -6.16
CA PRO A 98 11.11 0.80 -6.26
C PRO A 98 12.23 0.89 -7.31
N VAL A 99 12.96 -0.21 -7.54
CA VAL A 99 14.01 -0.27 -8.57
C VAL A 99 13.41 -0.44 -9.96
N GLU A 100 12.44 -1.34 -10.12
CA GLU A 100 11.73 -1.55 -11.38
C GLU A 100 11.06 -0.26 -11.91
N LEU A 101 10.57 0.58 -11.00
CA LEU A 101 9.96 1.88 -11.31
C LEU A 101 10.98 3.02 -11.49
N GLY A 102 12.27 2.76 -11.24
CA GLY A 102 13.33 3.77 -11.32
C GLY A 102 13.31 4.80 -10.19
N TRP A 103 12.62 4.53 -9.08
CA TRP A 103 12.64 5.39 -7.89
C TRP A 103 13.96 5.27 -7.12
N LEU A 104 14.58 4.09 -7.16
CA LEU A 104 15.88 3.82 -6.58
C LEU A 104 16.80 3.15 -7.60
N GLU A 105 18.10 3.45 -7.54
CA GLU A 105 19.10 2.80 -8.41
C GLU A 105 19.41 1.35 -7.98
N ARG A 106 19.18 1.02 -6.70
CA ARG A 106 19.37 -0.32 -6.13
C ARG A 106 18.34 -0.61 -5.04
N PRO A 107 18.09 -1.90 -4.71
CA PRO A 107 17.29 -2.23 -3.55
C PRO A 107 17.93 -1.71 -2.27
N LEU A 108 17.09 -1.25 -1.33
CA LEU A 108 17.52 -1.00 0.04
C LEU A 108 17.78 -2.32 0.77
N THR A 109 18.63 -2.27 1.79
CA THR A 109 18.75 -3.32 2.79
C THR A 109 17.62 -3.19 3.82
N GLU A 110 17.35 -4.24 4.59
CA GLU A 110 16.36 -4.17 5.68
C GLU A 110 16.68 -3.08 6.71
N ALA A 111 17.96 -2.85 7.01
CA ALA A 111 18.41 -1.81 7.93
C ALA A 111 18.26 -0.37 7.38
N GLU A 112 18.08 -0.22 6.07
CA GLU A 112 17.85 1.08 5.41
C GLU A 112 16.35 1.41 5.31
N LEU A 113 15.45 0.47 5.65
CA LEU A 113 14.01 0.72 5.66
C LEU A 113 13.61 1.67 6.80
N ASN A 114 12.44 2.29 6.66
CA ASN A 114 11.87 3.12 7.71
C ASN A 114 11.72 2.31 9.00
N ALA A 115 12.45 2.70 10.04
CA ALA A 115 12.42 2.07 11.36
C ALA A 115 11.15 2.40 12.14
N THR A 116 10.45 3.48 11.76
CA THR A 116 9.18 3.86 12.36
C THR A 116 8.04 3.09 11.69
N PRO A 117 7.24 2.32 12.46
CA PRO A 117 6.02 1.74 11.93
C PRO A 117 4.99 2.84 11.64
N ILE A 118 3.97 2.52 10.84
CA ILE A 118 2.87 3.46 10.61
C ILE A 118 2.01 3.56 11.88
N PHE A 119 1.90 4.78 12.38
CA PHE A 119 0.92 5.22 13.38
C PHE A 119 -0.14 6.08 12.69
N TRP A 120 -1.34 6.15 13.28
CA TRP A 120 -2.52 6.84 12.71
C TRP A 120 -2.91 8.05 13.53
#